data_AF-W7DE52-F1
#
_entry.id   AF-W7DE52-F1
#
_cell.length_a   1.000
_cell.length_b   1.000
_cell.length_c   1.000
_cell.angle_alpha   90.00
_cell.angle_beta   90.00
_cell.angle_gamma   90.00
#
_symmetry.space_group_name_H-M   'P 1'
#
loop_
_entity.id
_entity.type
_entity.pdbx_description
1 polymer ?
#
loop_
_entity_poly.entity_id
_entity_poly.type
_entity_poly.pdbx_seq_one_letter_code
_entity_poly.pdbx_strand_id
1 'polypeptide(L)'
;MQRKKAELQKGLDEAQKQLDAKNAATEAEKARQEAAENAVKDLFNNSDVTGTIKDATDQEAIDNAQKAIDAVTDATKKAELQKGLDEAQKQLDAKNAATEAEKARQEAAENAVKDLFNNGDVTGTIKDATDQEAIDNAQKAIDAVTDTTKKAEIAKRPR
;
A
#
# COMPACT_ATOMS: atom_id res chain seq x y z
N MET A 1 -10.13 64.75 -23.49
CA MET A 1 -9.03 64.43 -22.54
C MET A 1 -9.52 63.61 -21.33
N GLN A 2 -10.54 64.04 -20.58
CA GLN A 2 -10.98 63.31 -19.36
C GLN A 2 -11.54 61.88 -19.62
N ARG A 3 -12.32 61.66 -20.69
CA ARG A 3 -12.86 60.31 -21.01
C ARG A 3 -11.75 59.29 -21.30
N LYS A 4 -10.76 59.67 -22.10
CA LYS A 4 -9.63 58.80 -22.45
C LYS A 4 -8.74 58.46 -21.25
N LYS A 5 -8.58 59.39 -20.30
CA LYS A 5 -7.89 59.11 -19.02
C LYS A 5 -8.66 58.08 -18.18
N ALA A 6 -9.99 58.21 -18.10
CA ALA A 6 -10.81 57.27 -17.34
C ALA A 6 -10.81 55.85 -17.96
N GLU A 7 -10.82 55.75 -19.28
CA GLU A 7 -10.70 54.46 -19.99
C GLU A 7 -9.34 53.79 -19.75
N LEU A 8 -8.24 54.55 -19.81
CA LEU A 8 -6.91 54.04 -19.50
C LEU A 8 -6.78 53.58 -18.05
N GLN A 9 -7.35 54.32 -17.10
CA GLN A 9 -7.36 53.92 -15.69
C GLN A 9 -8.10 52.59 -15.49
N LYS A 10 -9.28 52.42 -16.12
CA LYS A 10 -10.00 51.14 -16.08
C LYS A 10 -9.17 49.97 -16.63
N GLY A 11 -8.40 50.21 -17.69
CA GLY A 11 -7.49 49.21 -18.25
C GLY A 11 -6.37 48.81 -17.27
N LEU A 12 -5.79 49.78 -16.55
CA LEU A 12 -4.81 49.51 -15.51
C LEU A 12 -5.41 48.73 -14.33
N ASP A 13 -6.61 49.12 -13.88
CA ASP A 13 -7.30 48.47 -12.77
C ASP A 13 -7.63 47.00 -13.12
N GLU A 14 -8.08 46.73 -14.35
CA GLU A 14 -8.34 45.37 -14.83
C GLU A 14 -7.05 44.55 -14.97
N ALA A 15 -5.96 45.15 -15.46
CA ALA A 15 -4.67 44.48 -15.53
C ALA A 15 -4.14 44.10 -14.13
N GLN A 16 -4.29 44.99 -13.14
CA GLN A 16 -3.92 44.72 -11.75
C GLN A 16 -4.75 43.55 -11.19
N LYS A 17 -6.07 43.57 -11.40
CA LYS A 17 -6.97 42.48 -10.97
C LYS A 17 -6.58 41.12 -11.57
N GLN A 18 -6.22 41.07 -12.86
CA GLN A 18 -5.77 39.83 -13.50
C GLN A 18 -4.42 39.35 -12.96
N LEU A 19 -3.50 40.26 -12.66
CA LEU A 19 -2.23 39.93 -12.02
C LEU A 19 -2.46 39.33 -10.62
N ASP A 20 -3.32 39.95 -9.82
CA ASP A 20 -3.66 39.46 -8.48
C ASP A 20 -4.29 38.06 -8.53
N ALA A 21 -5.21 37.83 -9.47
CA ALA A 21 -5.82 36.52 -9.68
C ALA A 21 -4.80 35.46 -10.11
N LYS A 22 -3.86 35.82 -10.99
CA LYS A 22 -2.79 34.91 -11.42
C LYS A 22 -1.86 34.55 -10.26
N ASN A 23 -1.51 35.52 -9.42
CA ASN A 23 -0.68 35.28 -8.24
C ASN A 23 -1.38 34.35 -7.25
N ALA A 24 -2.67 34.58 -6.98
CA ALA A 24 -3.47 33.72 -6.11
C ALA A 24 -3.57 32.27 -6.63
N ALA A 25 -3.77 32.09 -7.95
CA ALA A 25 -3.79 30.77 -8.56
C ALA A 25 -2.43 30.05 -8.47
N THR A 26 -1.33 30.80 -8.60
CA THR A 26 0.04 30.26 -8.48
C THR A 26 0.31 29.76 -7.06
N GLU A 27 -0.02 30.54 -6.04
CA GLU A 27 0.13 30.13 -4.63
C GLU A 27 -0.77 28.94 -4.29
N ALA A 28 -2.01 28.92 -4.79
CA ALA A 28 -2.91 27.79 -4.60
C ALA A 28 -2.41 26.50 -5.26
N GLU A 29 -1.76 26.59 -6.43
CA GLU A 29 -1.10 25.43 -7.04
C GLU A 29 0.09 24.94 -6.22
N LYS A 30 0.94 25.85 -5.75
CA LYS A 30 2.09 25.50 -4.91
C LYS A 30 1.65 24.76 -3.63
N ALA A 31 0.62 25.25 -2.96
CA ALA A 31 0.07 24.59 -1.78
C ALA A 31 -0.47 23.17 -2.08
N ARG A 32 -1.11 22.97 -3.25
CA ARG A 32 -1.58 21.65 -3.69
C ARG A 32 -0.42 20.69 -3.96
N GLN A 33 0.65 21.19 -4.60
CA GLN A 33 1.87 20.39 -4.84
C GLN A 33 2.55 19.98 -3.53
N GLU A 34 2.71 20.90 -2.59
CA GLU A 34 3.30 20.62 -1.28
C GLU A 34 2.47 19.60 -0.48
N ALA A 35 1.13 19.75 -0.48
CA ALA A 35 0.24 18.79 0.17
C ALA A 35 0.34 17.38 -0.45
N ALA A 36 0.38 17.29 -1.79
CA ALA A 36 0.52 16.01 -2.47
C ALA A 36 1.90 15.38 -2.28
N GLU A 37 2.97 16.17 -2.29
CA GLU A 37 4.32 15.70 -1.97
C GLU A 37 4.40 15.10 -0.57
N ASN A 38 3.85 15.79 0.43
CA ASN A 38 3.85 15.31 1.81
C ASN A 38 3.01 14.04 1.93
N ALA A 39 1.82 14.00 1.31
CA ALA A 39 0.98 12.81 1.32
C ALA A 39 1.67 11.58 0.71
N VAL A 40 2.40 11.73 -0.40
CA VAL A 40 3.18 10.62 -0.99
C VAL A 40 4.35 10.23 -0.10
N LYS A 41 5.15 11.19 0.39
CA LYS A 41 6.28 10.92 1.29
C LYS A 41 5.84 10.20 2.57
N ASP A 42 4.67 10.54 3.10
CA ASP A 42 4.12 9.95 4.31
C ASP A 42 3.75 8.46 4.17
N LEU A 43 3.66 7.93 2.95
CA LEU A 43 3.48 6.49 2.71
C LEU A 43 4.77 5.69 2.95
N PHE A 44 5.94 6.35 2.98
CA PHE A 44 7.25 5.71 3.00
C PHE A 44 8.00 5.91 4.32
N ASN A 45 8.83 4.93 4.68
CA ASN A 45 9.75 5.06 5.79
C ASN A 45 10.74 6.19 5.54
N ASN A 46 11.03 6.97 6.59
CA ASN A 46 11.94 8.12 6.52
C ASN A 46 11.58 9.18 5.47
N SER A 47 10.33 9.22 4.99
CA SER A 47 9.91 10.09 3.88
C SER A 47 10.68 9.87 2.58
N ASP A 48 11.26 8.69 2.39
CA ASP A 48 12.03 8.33 1.19
C ASP A 48 11.15 7.53 0.22
N VAL A 49 10.69 8.19 -0.84
CA VAL A 49 9.84 7.60 -1.90
C VAL A 49 10.53 6.52 -2.74
N THR A 50 11.84 6.34 -2.57
CA THR A 50 12.61 5.24 -3.18
C THR A 50 12.80 4.06 -2.23
N GLY A 51 12.43 4.23 -0.96
CA GLY A 51 12.53 3.22 0.09
C GLY A 51 11.30 2.33 0.18
N THR A 52 11.10 1.76 1.37
CA THR A 52 9.95 0.88 1.65
C THR A 52 8.77 1.65 2.25
N ILE A 53 7.56 1.20 1.96
CA ILE A 53 6.36 1.72 2.61
C ILE A 53 6.39 1.48 4.12
N LYS A 54 5.74 2.36 4.88
CA LYS A 54 5.52 2.16 6.32
C LYS A 54 4.64 0.93 6.55
N ASP A 55 4.77 0.31 7.72
CA ASP A 55 3.90 -0.81 8.06
C ASP A 55 2.42 -0.43 8.17
N ALA A 56 2.16 0.81 8.57
CA ALA A 56 0.83 1.40 8.66
C ALA A 56 0.29 1.92 7.33
N THR A 57 1.08 1.88 6.25
CA THR A 57 0.57 2.22 4.92
C THR A 57 -0.40 1.14 4.47
N ASP A 58 -1.65 1.53 4.30
CA ASP A 58 -2.74 0.72 3.80
C ASP A 58 -3.38 1.38 2.57
N GLN A 59 -4.45 0.77 2.05
CA GLN A 59 -5.13 1.27 0.86
C GLN A 59 -5.78 2.63 1.11
N GLU A 60 -6.26 2.90 2.33
CA GLU A 60 -6.87 4.20 2.66
C GLU A 60 -5.83 5.33 2.61
N ALA A 61 -4.62 5.07 3.12
CA ALA A 61 -3.50 6.01 3.02
C ALA A 61 -3.14 6.31 1.56
N ILE A 62 -3.08 5.29 0.71
CA ILE A 62 -2.80 5.44 -0.74
C ILE A 62 -3.91 6.24 -1.42
N ASP A 63 -5.17 5.89 -1.18
CA ASP A 63 -6.32 6.58 -1.79
C ASP A 63 -6.38 8.06 -1.38
N ASN A 64 -6.00 8.37 -0.15
CA ASN A 64 -5.91 9.75 0.32
C ASN A 64 -4.77 10.53 -0.34
N ALA A 65 -3.61 9.91 -0.56
CA ALA A 65 -2.52 10.50 -1.34
C ALA A 65 -2.93 10.71 -2.81
N GLN A 66 -3.66 9.76 -3.42
CA GLN A 66 -4.21 9.90 -4.77
C GLN A 66 -5.11 11.14 -4.89
N LYS A 67 -6.01 11.36 -3.93
CA LYS A 67 -6.88 12.56 -3.91
C LYS A 67 -6.07 13.86 -3.85
N ALA A 68 -4.97 13.88 -3.11
CA ALA A 68 -4.08 15.04 -3.05
C ALA A 68 -3.37 15.28 -4.40
N ILE A 69 -2.87 14.21 -5.03
CA ILE A 69 -2.28 14.26 -6.39
C ILE A 69 -3.32 14.75 -7.42
N ASP A 70 -4.57 14.33 -7.30
CA ASP A 70 -5.62 14.74 -8.21
C ASP A 70 -5.99 16.22 -8.14
N ALA A 71 -5.73 16.85 -7.00
CA ALA A 71 -5.88 18.29 -6.85
C ALA A 71 -4.79 19.08 -7.58
N VAL A 72 -3.60 18.51 -7.85
CA VAL A 72 -2.47 19.18 -8.51
C VAL A 72 -2.81 19.47 -9.98
N THR A 73 -2.58 20.72 -10.43
CA THR A 73 -2.85 21.11 -11.83
C THR A 73 -1.64 21.10 -12.74
N ASP A 74 -0.41 21.18 -12.19
CA ASP A 74 0.80 20.94 -12.96
C ASP A 74 0.91 19.47 -13.36
N ALA A 75 0.75 19.21 -14.66
CA ALA A 75 0.76 17.84 -15.18
C ALA A 75 2.11 17.13 -15.01
N THR A 76 3.23 17.86 -15.05
CA THR A 76 4.57 17.28 -14.88
C THR A 76 4.75 16.85 -13.44
N LYS A 77 4.40 17.72 -12.49
CA LYS A 77 4.49 17.42 -11.06
C LYS A 77 3.52 16.31 -10.67
N LYS A 78 2.30 16.33 -11.21
CA LYS A 78 1.32 15.26 -11.02
C LYS A 78 1.88 13.90 -11.46
N ALA A 79 2.51 13.83 -12.65
CA ALA A 79 3.10 12.60 -13.16
C ALA A 79 4.30 12.11 -12.33
N GLU A 80 5.12 13.02 -11.78
CA GLU A 80 6.20 12.67 -10.85
C GLU A 80 5.66 12.05 -9.56
N LEU A 81 4.67 12.68 -8.95
CA LEU A 81 4.02 12.20 -7.73
C LEU A 81 3.33 10.86 -7.94
N GLN A 82 2.67 10.68 -9.09
CA GLN A 82 1.98 9.43 -9.42
C GLN A 82 2.96 8.25 -9.45
N LYS A 83 4.19 8.42 -9.93
CA LYS A 83 5.20 7.35 -9.91
C LYS A 83 5.54 6.89 -8.48
N GLY A 84 5.63 7.84 -7.54
CA GLY A 84 5.86 7.52 -6.14
C GLY A 84 4.67 6.76 -5.53
N LEU A 85 3.45 7.19 -5.87
CA LEU A 85 2.23 6.52 -5.42
C LEU A 85 2.09 5.10 -6.00
N ASP A 86 2.39 4.92 -7.28
CA ASP A 86 2.32 3.62 -7.96
C ASP A 86 3.32 2.62 -7.36
N GLU A 87 4.52 3.08 -6.97
CA GLU A 87 5.49 2.24 -6.26
C GLU A 87 5.00 1.87 -4.86
N ALA A 88 4.36 2.80 -4.13
CA ALA A 88 3.74 2.49 -2.83
C ALA A 88 2.65 1.42 -2.97
N GLN A 89 1.77 1.54 -3.98
CA GLN A 89 0.73 0.55 -4.26
C GLN A 89 1.31 -0.81 -4.56
N LYS A 90 2.32 -0.87 -5.43
CA LYS A 90 2.99 -2.12 -5.78
C LYS A 90 3.60 -2.82 -4.55
N GLN A 91 4.20 -2.05 -3.64
CA GLN A 91 4.74 -2.62 -2.39
C GLN A 91 3.64 -3.11 -1.45
N LEU A 92 2.51 -2.39 -1.35
CA LEU A 92 1.36 -2.83 -0.56
C LEU A 92 0.76 -4.12 -1.11
N ASP A 93 0.59 -4.21 -2.43
CA ASP A 93 0.08 -5.40 -3.11
C ASP A 93 1.00 -6.60 -2.87
N ALA A 94 2.33 -6.40 -2.96
CA ALA A 94 3.31 -7.44 -2.69
C ALA A 94 3.27 -7.91 -1.22
N LYS A 95 3.12 -6.98 -0.26
CA LYS A 95 2.97 -7.30 1.16
C LYS A 95 1.72 -8.14 1.40
N ASN A 96 0.58 -7.72 0.84
CA ASN A 96 -0.69 -8.45 0.96
C ASN A 96 -0.61 -9.84 0.33
N ALA A 97 -0.02 -9.96 -0.86
CA ALA A 97 0.18 -11.26 -1.52
C ALA A 97 1.08 -12.20 -0.70
N ALA A 98 2.15 -11.67 -0.08
CA ALA A 98 3.02 -12.46 0.78
C ALA A 98 2.28 -12.95 2.05
N THR A 99 1.45 -12.11 2.66
CA THR A 99 0.61 -12.48 3.81
C THR A 99 -0.38 -13.58 3.45
N GLU A 100 -1.10 -13.45 2.34
CA GLU A 100 -2.05 -14.48 1.88
C GLU A 100 -1.33 -15.79 1.52
N ALA A 101 -0.17 -15.73 0.88
CA ALA A 101 0.63 -16.91 0.57
C ALA A 101 1.15 -17.61 1.83
N GLU A 102 1.51 -16.86 2.88
CA GLU A 102 1.88 -17.44 4.18
C GLU A 102 0.67 -18.11 4.85
N LYS A 103 -0.49 -17.46 4.86
CA LYS A 103 -1.73 -18.03 5.41
C LYS A 103 -2.12 -19.34 4.70
N ALA A 104 -2.05 -19.37 3.37
CA ALA A 104 -2.31 -20.58 2.59
C ALA A 104 -1.34 -21.72 2.94
N ARG A 105 -0.06 -21.41 3.18
CA ARG A 105 0.93 -22.40 3.63
C ARG A 105 0.63 -22.93 5.04
N GLN A 106 0.20 -22.07 5.96
CA GLN A 106 -0.22 -22.47 7.30
C GLN A 106 -1.45 -23.40 7.24
N GLU A 107 -2.48 -23.03 6.48
CA GLU A 107 -3.69 -23.85 6.30
C GLU A 107 -3.36 -25.20 5.65
N ALA A 108 -2.51 -25.21 4.61
CA ALA A 108 -2.06 -26.44 3.97
C ALA A 108 -1.30 -27.36 4.95
N ALA A 109 -0.41 -26.79 5.77
CA ALA A 109 0.32 -27.55 6.78
C ALA A 109 -0.62 -28.12 7.86
N GLU A 110 -1.56 -27.32 8.37
CA GLU A 110 -2.56 -27.80 9.33
C GLU A 110 -3.43 -28.93 8.77
N ASN A 111 -3.90 -28.77 7.53
CA ASN A 111 -4.73 -29.78 6.88
C ASN A 111 -3.94 -31.06 6.60
N ALA A 112 -2.70 -30.94 6.10
CA ALA A 112 -1.84 -32.09 5.85
C ALA A 112 -1.58 -32.89 7.12
N VAL A 113 -1.38 -32.23 8.27
CA VAL A 113 -1.24 -32.92 9.57
C VAL A 113 -2.54 -33.56 10.01
N LYS A 114 -3.67 -32.84 9.99
CA LYS A 114 -4.99 -33.38 10.35
C LYS A 114 -5.35 -34.59 9.48
N ASP A 115 -4.98 -34.56 8.20
CA ASP A 115 -5.28 -35.63 7.25
C ASP A 115 -4.55 -36.94 7.52
N LEU A 116 -3.49 -36.94 8.35
CA LEU A 116 -2.85 -38.17 8.82
C LEU A 116 -3.72 -38.94 9.84
N PHE A 117 -4.68 -38.26 10.49
CA PHE A 117 -5.44 -38.79 11.62
C PHE A 117 -6.92 -39.03 11.30
N ASN A 118 -7.51 -40.03 11.95
CA ASN A 118 -8.95 -40.28 11.87
C ASN A 118 -9.73 -39.08 12.40
N ASN A 119 -10.76 -38.66 11.64
CA ASN A 119 -11.59 -37.49 11.94
C ASN A 119 -10.83 -36.14 12.07
N GLY A 120 -9.57 -36.07 11.62
CA GLY A 120 -8.75 -34.86 11.79
C GLY A 120 -8.29 -34.61 13.23
N ASP A 121 -8.48 -35.57 14.13
CA ASP A 121 -8.07 -35.47 15.52
C ASP A 121 -6.59 -35.85 15.67
N VAL A 122 -5.72 -34.85 15.75
CA VAL A 122 -4.27 -35.02 15.90
C VAL A 122 -3.85 -35.66 17.23
N THR A 123 -4.78 -35.86 18.17
CA THR A 123 -4.56 -36.62 19.40
C THR A 123 -5.09 -38.05 19.34
N GLY A 124 -5.77 -38.40 18.24
CA GLY A 124 -6.38 -39.70 17.99
C GLY A 124 -5.46 -40.68 17.25
N THR A 125 -6.05 -41.68 16.61
CA THR A 125 -5.32 -42.68 15.83
C THR A 125 -5.13 -42.23 14.39
N ILE A 126 -4.02 -42.66 13.76
CA ILE A 126 -3.78 -42.42 12.33
C ILE A 126 -4.79 -43.18 11.45
N LYS A 127 -5.04 -42.67 10.25
CA LYS A 127 -5.81 -43.39 9.22
C LYS A 127 -5.03 -44.64 8.78
N ASP A 128 -5.73 -45.69 8.35
CA ASP A 128 -5.08 -46.90 7.78
C ASP A 128 -4.27 -46.60 6.52
N ALA A 129 -4.67 -45.56 5.78
CA ALA A 129 -3.97 -45.09 4.58
C ALA A 129 -2.76 -44.19 4.87
N THR A 130 -2.50 -43.87 6.15
CA THR A 130 -1.33 -43.05 6.53
C THR A 130 -0.08 -43.91 6.48
N ASP A 131 0.81 -43.59 5.55
CA ASP A 131 2.13 -44.20 5.39
C ASP A 131 3.26 -43.17 5.54
N GLN A 132 4.50 -43.61 5.30
CA GLN A 132 5.66 -42.72 5.40
C GLN A 132 5.63 -41.60 4.37
N GLU A 133 5.09 -41.85 3.17
CA GLU A 133 4.98 -40.82 2.13
C GLU A 133 4.00 -39.71 2.55
N ALA A 134 2.86 -40.10 3.15
CA ALA A 134 1.90 -39.15 3.71
C ALA A 134 2.52 -38.29 4.83
N ILE A 135 3.30 -38.91 5.73
CA ILE A 135 4.02 -38.20 6.80
C ILE A 135 5.07 -37.25 6.22
N ASP A 136 5.87 -37.70 5.25
CA ASP A 136 6.89 -36.88 4.61
C ASP A 136 6.28 -35.69 3.87
N ASN A 137 5.12 -35.87 3.25
CA ASN A 137 4.39 -34.78 2.58
C ASN A 137 3.82 -33.76 3.58
N ALA A 138 3.29 -34.22 4.71
CA ALA A 138 2.87 -33.31 5.78
C ALA A 138 4.06 -32.53 6.37
N GLN A 139 5.21 -33.19 6.55
CA GLN A 139 6.43 -32.54 7.00
C GLN A 139 6.92 -31.48 6.01
N LYS A 140 6.90 -31.77 4.69
CA LYS A 140 7.21 -30.77 3.65
C LYS A 140 6.27 -29.56 3.70
N ALA A 141 4.98 -29.77 3.97
CA ALA A 141 4.02 -28.67 4.10
C ALA A 141 4.34 -27.79 5.32
N ILE A 142 4.65 -28.40 6.48
CA ILE A 142 5.16 -27.67 7.66
C ILE A 142 6.44 -26.91 7.32
N ASP A 143 7.33 -27.53 6.55
CA ASP A 143 8.61 -26.90 6.20
C ASP A 143 8.50 -25.70 5.28
N ALA A 144 7.44 -25.64 4.47
CA ALA A 144 7.13 -24.49 3.63
C ALA A 144 6.60 -23.27 4.41
N VAL A 145 6.06 -23.44 5.63
CA VAL A 145 5.58 -22.33 6.48
C VAL A 145 6.76 -21.43 6.86
N THR A 146 6.66 -20.12 6.61
CA THR A 146 7.77 -19.19 6.91
C THR A 146 7.62 -18.48 8.26
N ASP A 147 6.40 -18.36 8.79
CA ASP A 147 6.21 -17.88 10.15
C ASP A 147 6.74 -18.94 11.14
N THR A 148 7.85 -18.61 11.81
CA THR A 148 8.52 -19.53 12.73
C THR A 148 7.72 -19.82 13.99
N THR A 149 6.86 -18.90 14.42
CA THR A 149 5.98 -19.09 15.58
C THR A 149 4.88 -20.08 15.24
N LYS A 150 4.22 -19.87 14.08
CA LYS A 150 3.16 -20.76 13.59
C LYS A 150 3.70 -22.13 13.21
N LYS A 151 4.85 -22.19 12.54
CA LYS A 151 5.55 -23.44 12.25
C LYS A 151 5.83 -24.23 13.52
N ALA A 152 6.31 -23.58 14.58
CA ALA A 152 6.56 -24.23 15.87
C ALA A 152 5.27 -24.70 16.56
N GLU A 153 4.17 -23.95 16.47
CA GLU A 153 2.86 -24.32 17.01
C GLU A 153 2.32 -25.58 16.32
N ILE A 154 2.36 -25.62 14.99
CA ILE A 154 1.91 -26.77 14.17
C ILE A 154 2.77 -28.01 14.49
N ALA A 155 4.09 -27.83 14.63
CA ALA A 155 5.01 -28.92 14.93
C ALA A 155 4.96 -29.41 16.40
N LYS A 156 4.39 -28.64 17.34
CA LYS A 156 4.38 -28.96 18.79
C LYS A 156 3.11 -29.63 19.31
N ARG A 157 2.12 -29.95 18.48
CA ARG A 157 0.89 -30.59 18.99
C ARG A 157 1.19 -32.01 19.53
N PRO A 158 0.59 -32.38 20.66
CA PRO A 158 1.27 -33.10 21.75
C PRO A 158 1.49 -34.60 21.48
N ARG A 159 2.55 -35.12 22.12
CA ARG A 159 2.78 -36.55 22.35
C ARG A 159 1.70 -37.18 23.21
#